data_AF-A0A521L786-F1
#
_entry.id   AF-A0A521L786-F1
#
_cell.length_a   1.000
_cell.length_b   1.000
_cell.length_c   1.000
_cell.angle_alpha   90.00
_cell.angle_beta   90.00
_cell.angle_gamma   90.00
#
_symmetry.space_group_name_H-M   'P 1'
#
loop_
_entity.id
_entity.type
_entity.pdbx_description
1 polymer ?
#
loop_
_entity_poly.entity_id
_entity_poly.type
_entity_poly.pdbx_seq_one_letter_code
_entity_poly.pdbx_strand_id
1 'polypeptide(L)' 'MLKSKIHQIVQSIKVFGFTNPVAVNSLNEIIAGHGRCEAAKMLGMKEVPAIRLDHLTSEQARR' A
#
# COMPACT_ATOMS: atom_id res chain seq x y z
N MET A 1 8.40 -14.83 -19.20
CA MET A 1 8.42 -14.37 -17.79
C MET A 1 7.08 -13.72 -17.47
N LEU A 2 6.21 -14.37 -16.67
CA LEU A 2 4.98 -13.73 -16.20
C LEU A 2 5.35 -12.52 -15.32
N LYS A 3 4.91 -11.31 -15.68
CA LYS A 3 5.07 -10.12 -14.83
C LYS A 3 4.17 -10.31 -13.61
N SER A 4 4.75 -10.45 -12.41
CA SER A 4 3.92 -10.43 -11.20
C SER A 4 3.28 -9.05 -11.07
N LYS A 5 2.03 -9.00 -10.58
CA LYS A 5 1.28 -7.75 -10.36
C LYS A 5 2.08 -6.74 -9.52
N ILE A 6 2.94 -7.23 -8.61
CA ILE A 6 3.83 -6.40 -7.78
C ILE A 6 4.92 -5.73 -8.61
N HIS A 7 5.51 -6.39 -9.62
CA HIS A 7 6.55 -5.77 -10.46
C HIS A 7 6.01 -4.57 -11.23
N GLN A 8 4.75 -4.60 -11.67
CA GLN A 8 4.11 -3.44 -12.30
C GLN A 8 3.97 -2.27 -11.31
N ILE A 9 3.62 -2.56 -10.06
CA ILE A 9 3.55 -1.57 -8.99
C ILE A 9 4.93 -0.98 -8.69
N VAL A 10 5.97 -1.82 -8.59
CA VAL A 10 7.36 -1.37 -8.40
C VAL A 10 7.77 -0.38 -9.50
N GLN A 11 7.51 -0.71 -10.77
CA GLN A 11 7.85 0.18 -11.88
C GLN A 11 7.01 1.47 -11.84
N SER A 12 5.72 1.38 -11.52
CA SER A 12 4.88 2.57 -11.35
C SER A 12 5.41 3.49 -10.25
N ILE A 13 5.76 2.96 -9.08
CA ILE A 13 6.32 3.73 -7.97
C ILE A 13 7.68 4.37 -8.35
N LYS A 14 8.54 3.67 -9.11
CA LYS A 14 9.81 4.25 -9.59
C LYS A 14 9.60 5.46 -10.51
N VAL A 15 8.57 5.42 -11.36
CA VAL A 15 8.34 6.44 -12.38
C VAL A 15 7.53 7.62 -11.82
N PHE A 16 6.48 7.33 -11.05
CA PHE A 16 5.47 8.32 -10.63
C PHE A 16 5.48 8.60 -9.13
N GLY A 17 6.28 7.86 -8.35
CA GLY A 17 6.13 7.83 -6.91
C GLY A 17 4.82 7.17 -6.46
N PHE A 18 4.45 7.40 -5.20
CA PHE A 18 3.16 6.99 -4.68
C PHE A 18 2.07 7.97 -5.10
N THR A 19 1.25 7.59 -6.08
CA THR A 19 0.05 8.36 -6.46
C THR A 19 -1.13 8.10 -5.53
N ASN A 20 -1.21 6.88 -4.99
CA ASN A 20 -2.22 6.49 -4.01
C ASN A 20 -1.54 6.01 -2.71
N PRO A 21 -1.94 6.49 -1.53
CA PRO A 21 -1.39 6.08 -0.23
C PRO A 21 -1.98 4.75 0.27
N VAL A 22 -1.25 4.05 1.14
CA VAL A 22 -1.71 2.82 1.81
C VAL A 22 -2.79 3.17 2.82
N ALA A 23 -3.89 2.43 2.85
CA ALA A 23 -4.94 2.63 3.85
C ALA A 23 -4.65 1.79 5.08
N VAL A 24 -4.64 2.42 6.25
CA VAL A 24 -4.41 1.78 7.54
C VAL A 24 -5.53 2.10 8.53
N ASN A 25 -5.74 1.22 9.50
CA ASN A 25 -6.63 1.48 10.64
C ASN A 25 -5.91 2.27 11.76
N SER A 26 -6.60 2.50 12.87
CA SER A 26 -6.08 3.23 14.03
C SER A 26 -4.86 2.54 14.69
N LEU A 27 -4.73 1.22 14.52
CA LEU A 27 -3.63 0.39 15.01
C LEU A 27 -2.46 0.29 14.01
N ASN A 28 -2.47 1.06 12.92
CA ASN A 28 -1.51 0.98 11.81
C ASN A 28 -1.51 -0.36 11.05
N GLU A 29 -2.58 -1.14 11.15
CA GLU A 29 -2.73 -2.36 10.35
C GLU A 29 -3.21 -1.99 8.94
N ILE A 30 -2.66 -2.67 7.93
CA ILE A 30 -2.98 -2.39 6.53
C ILE A 30 -4.39 -2.90 6.22
N ILE A 31 -5.29 -1.97 5.88
CA ILE A 31 -6.62 -2.27 5.33
C ILE A 31 -6.48 -2.55 3.82
N ALA A 32 -5.83 -1.63 3.09
CA ALA A 32 -5.67 -1.75 1.65
C ALA A 32 -4.34 -1.20 1.14
N GLY A 33 -3.77 -1.89 0.14
CA GLY A 33 -2.49 -1.50 -0.45
C GLY A 33 -1.32 -2.42 -0.13
N HIS A 34 -1.55 -3.66 0.32
CA HIS A 34 -0.52 -4.67 0.54
C HIS A 34 0.50 -4.76 -0.62
N GLY A 35 0.04 -4.78 -1.87
CA GLY A 35 0.93 -4.81 -3.04
C GLY A 35 1.84 -3.58 -3.17
N ARG A 36 1.42 -2.41 -2.68
CA ARG A 36 2.24 -1.19 -2.63
C ARG A 36 3.29 -1.29 -1.52
N CYS A 37 2.95 -1.86 -0.36
CA CYS A 37 3.92 -2.15 0.70
C CYS A 37 4.99 -3.15 0.24
N GLU A 38 4.58 -4.23 -0.42
CA GLU A 38 5.54 -5.20 -0.98
C GLU A 38 6.44 -4.57 -2.05
N ALA A 39 5.86 -3.75 -2.94
CA ALA A 39 6.66 -3.00 -3.91
C ALA A 39 7.65 -2.03 -3.23
N ALA A 40 7.23 -1.33 -2.18
CA ALA A 40 8.10 -0.43 -1.41
C ALA A 40 9.25 -1.18 -0.71
N LYS A 41 8.97 -2.36 -0.15
CA LYS A 41 10.00 -3.26 0.42
C LYS A 41 11.04 -3.64 -0.64
N MET A 42 10.59 -4.03 -1.84
CA MET A 42 11.50 -4.34 -2.95
C MET A 42 12.35 -3.13 -3.40
N LEU A 43 11.88 -1.91 -3.14
CA LEU A 43 12.60 -0.66 -3.42
C LEU A 43 13.50 -0.21 -2.27
N GLY A 44 13.54 -0.93 -1.15
CA GLY A 44 14.34 -0.57 0.02
C GLY A 44 13.78 0.63 0.81
N MET A 45 12.50 0.98 0.60
CA MET A 45 11.86 2.07 1.33
C MET A 45 11.54 1.64 2.77
N LYS A 46 11.84 2.51 3.74
CA LYS A 46 11.55 2.27 5.17
C LYS A 46 10.15 2.72 5.57
N GLU A 47 9.59 3.67 4.82
CA GLU A 47 8.30 4.30 5.11
C GLU A 47 7.51 4.46 3.80
N VAL A 48 6.19 4.50 3.91
CA VAL A 48 5.28 4.70 2.78
C VAL A 48 4.20 5.71 3.16
N PRO A 49 3.70 6.52 2.20
CA PRO A 49 2.54 7.37 2.43
C PRO A 49 1.34 6.52 2.83
N ALA A 50 0.70 6.89 3.93
CA ALA A 50 -0.48 6.20 4.44
C ALA A 50 -1.61 7.18 4.74
N ILE A 51 -2.84 6.76 4.50
CA ILE A 51 -4.06 7.40 4.97
C ILE A 51 -4.67 6.54 6.06
N ARG A 52 -5.08 7.19 7.14
CA ARG A 52 -5.66 6.54 8.30
C ARG A 52 -7.19 6.63 8.23
N LEU A 53 -7.85 5.48 8.29
CA LEU A 53 -9.31 5.37 8.17
C LEU A 53 -9.97 5.14 9.53
N ASP A 54 -9.69 6.03 10.50
CA ASP A 54 -10.16 5.91 11.89
C ASP A 54 -11.68 5.98 12.05
N HIS A 55 -12.38 6.51 11.04
CA HIS A 55 -13.83 6.61 11.03
C HIS A 55 -14.52 5.30 10.64
N LEU A 56 -13.77 4.29 10.19
CA LEU A 56 -14.34 3.00 9.82
C LEU A 56 -14.44 2.10 11.04
N THR A 57 -15.63 1.54 11.25
CA THR A 57 -15.80 0.41 12.18
C THR A 57 -15.05 -0.81 11.64
N SER A 58 -14.73 -1.77 12.52
CA SER A 58 -14.07 -3.01 12.12
C SER A 58 -14.84 -3.79 11.05
N GLU A 59 -16.16 -3.59 10.96
CA GLU A 59 -16.99 -4.20 9.92
C GLU A 59 -16.85 -3.47 8.57
N GLN A 60 -16.77 -2.14 8.57
CA GLN A 60 -16.57 -1.34 7.36
C GLN A 60 -15.18 -1.52 6.76
N ALA A 61 -14.15 -1.78 7.59
CA ALA A 61 -12.79 -2.03 7.14
C ALA A 61 -12.58 -3.40 6.46
N ARG A 62 -13.54 -4.33 6.57
CA ARG A 62 -13.43 -5.70 6.02
C ARG A 62 -14.04 -5.89 4.62
N ARG A 63 -14.77 -4.89 4.11
CA ARG A 63 -15.41 -4.92 2.78
C ARG A 63 -14.58 -4.18 1.75
#